data_AF-A0AAD0KWZ9-F1
#
_entry.id   AF-A0AAD0KWZ9-F1
#
_cell.length_a   1.000
_cell.length_b   1.000
_cell.length_c   1.000
_cell.angle_alpha   90.00
_cell.angle_beta   90.00
_cell.angle_gamma   90.00
#
_symmetry.space_group_name_H-M   'P 1'
#
loop_
_entity.id
_entity.type
_entity.pdbx_description
1 polymer ?
#
loop_
_entity_poly.entity_id
_entity_poly.type
_entity_poly.pdbx_seq_one_letter_code
_entity_poly.pdbx_strand_id
1 'polypeptide(L)'
;MKKIKGLLFVVFSSMLSMPIVVLAQTTSAASASDTDWKTWLTLVASVLAASGTAVNIIFQRRNHKESLKAQVLAKARIEWMKEVREVFTQFIERSADYEFAIVARASNKQDEAVGAQCKKSQSYFWASYHHLITYFPDSSDTRNQRVRETFEKLVVYLDEFHRHIDEDGDVFDFQSELPILQDIPREEYYDIVLKNCTSTLGKYLKEEWDKAKNEALGKTAK
;
A
#
# COMPACT_ATOMS: atom_id res chain seq x y z
N MET A 1 -0.06 38.47 31.49
CA MET A 1 0.05 37.05 31.03
C MET A 1 -1.25 36.66 30.33
N LYS A 2 -1.21 36.41 29.02
CA LYS A 2 -2.38 36.06 28.20
C LYS A 2 -2.58 34.54 28.19
N LYS A 3 -3.85 34.14 28.31
CA LYS A 3 -4.37 32.77 28.28
C LYS A 3 -4.14 32.09 26.92
N ILE A 4 -3.82 30.80 26.91
CA ILE A 4 -4.09 29.90 25.78
C ILE A 4 -4.84 28.68 26.33
N LYS A 5 -5.96 28.40 25.64
CA LYS A 5 -6.94 27.35 25.92
C LYS A 5 -6.41 26.00 25.42
N GLY A 6 -6.82 24.93 26.10
CA GLY A 6 -6.38 23.57 25.84
C GLY A 6 -6.87 22.95 24.53
N LEU A 7 -6.24 21.83 24.21
CA LEU A 7 -6.79 20.78 23.36
C LEU A 7 -6.53 19.45 24.07
N LEU A 8 -7.61 18.70 24.30
CA LEU A 8 -7.65 17.40 24.93
C LEU A 8 -6.81 16.37 24.16
N PHE A 9 -5.97 15.64 24.88
CA PHE A 9 -5.42 14.36 24.43
C PHE A 9 -6.20 13.26 25.18
N VAL A 10 -7.12 12.59 24.49
CA VAL A 10 -7.78 11.40 25.05
C VAL A 10 -6.98 10.18 24.60
N VAL A 11 -6.24 9.64 25.55
CA VAL A 11 -5.63 8.31 25.51
C VAL A 11 -6.77 7.29 25.65
N PHE A 12 -6.96 6.42 24.66
CA PHE A 12 -7.66 5.16 24.87
C PHE A 12 -6.65 4.01 24.85
N SER A 13 -6.41 3.47 26.04
CA SER A 13 -5.74 2.19 26.24
C SER A 13 -6.78 1.08 26.36
N SER A 14 -6.49 -0.01 25.67
CA SER A 14 -6.56 -1.40 26.14
C SER A 14 -7.66 -2.32 25.59
N MET A 15 -7.14 -3.43 25.03
CA MET A 15 -7.64 -4.80 24.97
C MET A 15 -8.83 -5.13 24.05
N LEU A 16 -8.55 -5.93 23.02
CA LEU A 16 -9.13 -7.27 22.85
C LEU A 16 -8.31 -8.09 21.82
N SER A 17 -7.66 -9.14 22.35
CA SER A 17 -7.34 -10.45 21.74
C SER A 17 -6.70 -10.56 20.35
N MET A 18 -5.44 -11.03 20.33
CA MET A 18 -4.92 -12.00 19.34
C MET A 18 -5.60 -13.38 19.54
N PRO A 19 -5.45 -14.38 18.64
CA PRO A 19 -5.01 -14.38 17.23
C PRO A 19 -6.06 -15.04 16.31
N ILE A 20 -5.99 -14.82 15.00
CA ILE A 20 -6.54 -15.79 14.04
C ILE A 20 -5.37 -16.36 13.23
N VAL A 21 -4.94 -17.55 13.64
CA VAL A 21 -4.21 -18.47 12.78
C VAL A 21 -5.19 -18.91 11.69
N VAL A 22 -5.03 -18.42 10.47
CA VAL A 22 -5.65 -19.06 9.30
C VAL A 22 -4.59 -19.94 8.67
N LEU A 23 -4.71 -21.24 8.93
CA LEU A 23 -3.94 -22.29 8.28
C LEU A 23 -4.26 -22.27 6.79
N ALA A 24 -3.31 -21.81 5.97
CA ALA A 24 -3.41 -21.87 4.51
C ALA A 24 -3.34 -23.34 4.07
N GLN A 25 -4.47 -23.92 3.67
CA GLN A 25 -4.47 -25.17 2.91
C GLN A 25 -4.23 -24.84 1.43
N THR A 26 -3.07 -25.26 0.94
CA THR A 26 -2.74 -25.30 -0.49
C THR A 26 -3.60 -26.36 -1.16
N THR A 27 -4.33 -25.98 -2.22
CA THR A 27 -4.82 -26.96 -3.20
C THR A 27 -4.43 -26.52 -4.59
N SER A 28 -3.86 -27.52 -5.29
CA SER A 28 -3.25 -27.49 -6.60
C SER A 28 -4.18 -27.07 -7.73
N ALA A 29 -3.57 -26.51 -8.77
CA ALA A 29 -4.16 -26.08 -10.03
C ALA A 29 -5.17 -27.07 -10.65
N ALA A 30 -6.31 -26.54 -11.09
CA ALA A 30 -7.17 -27.20 -12.08
C ALA A 30 -7.95 -26.16 -12.93
N SER A 31 -7.75 -26.29 -14.25
CA SER A 31 -8.57 -25.89 -15.40
C SER A 31 -9.17 -24.48 -15.45
N ALA A 32 -8.55 -23.65 -16.29
CA ALA A 32 -9.00 -22.32 -16.71
C ALA A 32 -10.36 -22.36 -17.43
N SER A 33 -11.43 -22.05 -16.69
CA SER A 33 -12.60 -21.29 -17.18
C SER A 33 -13.61 -20.96 -16.08
N ASP A 34 -13.50 -21.60 -14.91
CA ASP A 34 -14.42 -21.41 -13.77
C ASP A 34 -13.71 -21.06 -12.44
N THR A 35 -12.38 -21.20 -12.44
CA THR A 35 -11.49 -20.95 -11.30
C THR A 35 -11.27 -19.46 -11.06
N ASP A 36 -11.34 -18.63 -12.11
CA ASP A 36 -10.98 -17.20 -12.06
C ASP A 36 -11.94 -16.39 -11.18
N TRP A 37 -13.24 -16.65 -11.29
CA TRP A 37 -14.25 -15.92 -10.51
C TRP A 37 -14.24 -16.31 -9.04
N LYS A 38 -13.95 -17.57 -8.71
CA LYS A 38 -13.89 -18.06 -7.33
C LYS A 38 -12.63 -17.56 -6.63
N THR A 39 -11.49 -17.60 -7.31
CA THR A 39 -10.23 -17.01 -6.82
C THR A 39 -10.40 -15.50 -6.60
N TRP A 40 -11.03 -14.80 -7.55
CA TRP A 40 -11.30 -13.37 -7.42
C TRP A 40 -12.30 -13.04 -6.30
N LEU A 41 -13.39 -13.81 -6.17
CA LEU A 41 -14.32 -13.67 -5.04
C LEU A 41 -13.65 -13.91 -3.69
N THR A 42 -12.71 -14.84 -3.62
CA THR A 42 -12.00 -15.15 -2.38
C THR A 42 -11.10 -13.97 -1.99
N LEU A 43 -10.44 -13.34 -2.95
CA LEU A 43 -9.67 -12.11 -2.75
C LEU A 43 -10.55 -10.92 -2.33
N VAL A 44 -11.71 -10.75 -2.98
CA VAL A 44 -12.66 -9.68 -2.62
C VAL A 44 -13.35 -9.94 -1.29
N ALA A 45 -13.65 -11.19 -0.96
CA ALA A 45 -14.20 -11.57 0.34
C ALA A 45 -13.17 -11.38 1.46
N SER A 46 -11.88 -11.65 1.23
CA SER A 46 -10.82 -11.36 2.20
C SER A 46 -10.66 -9.85 2.43
N VAL A 47 -10.79 -9.03 1.39
CA VAL A 47 -10.78 -7.56 1.49
C VAL A 47 -12.03 -7.05 2.22
N LEU A 48 -13.22 -7.54 1.87
CA LEU A 48 -14.50 -7.15 2.49
C LEU A 48 -14.61 -7.60 3.96
N ALA A 49 -13.99 -8.73 4.31
CA ALA A 49 -13.89 -9.18 5.70
C ALA A 49 -12.94 -8.30 6.51
N ALA A 50 -11.86 -7.79 5.89
CA ALA A 50 -10.95 -6.83 6.52
C ALA A 50 -11.57 -5.43 6.68
N SER A 51 -12.52 -5.04 5.81
CA SER A 51 -13.14 -3.71 5.80
C SER A 51 -14.46 -3.58 6.58
N GLY A 52 -14.87 -4.63 7.32
CA GLY A 52 -16.02 -4.58 8.23
C GLY A 52 -17.38 -4.36 7.56
N THR A 53 -17.47 -4.38 6.22
CA THR A 53 -18.74 -4.13 5.53
C THR A 53 -19.54 -5.43 5.45
N ALA A 54 -20.41 -5.66 6.44
CA ALA A 54 -21.34 -6.78 6.42
C ALA A 54 -22.28 -6.70 5.21
N VAL A 55 -22.16 -7.69 4.33
CA VAL A 55 -22.85 -7.74 3.05
C VAL A 55 -24.29 -8.21 3.27
N ASN A 56 -25.23 -7.27 3.39
CA ASN A 56 -26.67 -7.57 3.37
C ASN A 56 -27.15 -7.87 1.93
N ILE A 57 -26.54 -8.87 1.27
CA ILE A 57 -26.95 -9.37 -0.05
C ILE A 57 -27.70 -10.68 0.16
N ILE A 58 -28.87 -10.60 0.78
CA ILE A 58 -29.84 -11.69 0.73
C ILE A 58 -31.17 -11.09 0.26
N PHE A 59 -31.65 -11.61 -0.88
CA PHE A 59 -32.93 -11.38 -1.57
C PHE A 59 -33.04 -10.24 -2.59
N GLN A 60 -32.88 -10.59 -3.89
CA GLN A 60 -33.93 -10.38 -4.91
C GLN A 60 -33.70 -11.25 -6.17
N ARG A 61 -34.79 -11.85 -6.68
CA ARG A 61 -34.82 -13.06 -7.54
C ARG A 61 -34.63 -12.80 -9.05
N ARG A 62 -33.67 -13.56 -9.58
CA ARG A 62 -33.63 -14.31 -10.86
C ARG A 62 -33.62 -13.61 -12.23
N ASN A 63 -34.19 -12.42 -12.46
CA ASN A 63 -33.97 -11.67 -13.72
C ASN A 63 -33.04 -10.45 -13.57
N HIS A 64 -32.59 -10.18 -12.35
CA HIS A 64 -31.70 -9.08 -11.95
C HIS A 64 -30.28 -9.56 -11.62
N LYS A 65 -29.96 -10.85 -11.83
CA LYS A 65 -28.69 -11.45 -11.36
C LYS A 65 -27.46 -10.84 -12.02
N GLU A 66 -27.50 -10.62 -13.33
CA GLU A 66 -26.37 -10.08 -14.10
C GLU A 66 -26.12 -8.60 -13.75
N SER A 67 -27.18 -7.79 -13.71
CA SER A 67 -27.08 -6.37 -13.36
C SER A 67 -26.72 -6.14 -11.88
N LEU A 68 -27.27 -6.93 -10.95
CA LEU A 68 -26.88 -6.90 -9.54
C LEU A 68 -25.45 -7.38 -9.36
N LYS A 69 -25.03 -8.46 -10.04
CA LYS A 69 -23.65 -8.96 -9.98
C LYS A 69 -22.68 -7.87 -10.44
N ALA A 70 -22.98 -7.21 -11.56
CA ALA A 70 -22.11 -6.15 -12.10
C ALA A 70 -22.09 -4.89 -11.21
N GLN A 71 -23.22 -4.51 -10.60
CA GLN A 71 -23.28 -3.42 -9.64
C GLN A 71 -22.53 -3.72 -8.33
N VAL A 72 -22.66 -4.95 -7.81
CA VAL A 72 -21.92 -5.40 -6.63
C VAL A 72 -20.42 -5.43 -6.92
N LEU A 73 -20.03 -5.91 -8.10
CA LEU A 73 -18.65 -5.96 -8.57
C LEU A 73 -18.03 -4.55 -8.65
N ALA A 74 -18.72 -3.63 -9.31
CA ALA A 74 -18.29 -2.24 -9.44
C ALA A 74 -18.19 -1.55 -8.06
N LYS A 75 -19.16 -1.78 -7.17
CA LYS A 75 -19.14 -1.21 -5.81
C LYS A 75 -17.97 -1.76 -4.99
N ALA A 76 -17.72 -3.08 -5.02
CA ALA A 76 -16.60 -3.70 -4.34
C ALA A 76 -15.26 -3.16 -4.86
N ARG A 77 -15.11 -3.01 -6.18
CA ARG A 77 -13.91 -2.43 -6.80
C ARG A 77 -13.68 -0.97 -6.38
N ILE A 78 -14.75 -0.16 -6.31
CA ILE A 78 -14.67 1.22 -5.84
C ILE A 78 -14.25 1.29 -4.36
N GLU A 79 -14.81 0.43 -3.51
CA GLU A 79 -14.45 0.41 -2.10
C GLU A 79 -13.00 -0.01 -1.89
N TRP A 80 -12.57 -1.08 -2.57
CA TRP A 80 -11.17 -1.51 -2.61
C TRP A 80 -10.24 -0.37 -3.06
N MET A 81 -10.60 0.40 -4.10
CA MET A 81 -9.79 1.55 -4.54
C MET A 81 -9.68 2.66 -3.48
N LYS A 82 -10.70 2.87 -2.64
CA LYS A 82 -10.63 3.85 -1.55
C LYS A 82 -9.64 3.39 -0.47
N GLU A 83 -9.74 2.13 -0.06
CA GLU A 83 -8.81 1.53 0.89
C GLU A 83 -7.37 1.61 0.38
N VAL A 84 -7.13 1.22 -0.87
CA VAL A 84 -5.80 1.31 -1.51
C VAL A 84 -5.24 2.72 -1.48
N ARG A 85 -6.06 3.75 -1.76
CA ARG A 85 -5.62 5.15 -1.68
C ARG A 85 -5.23 5.55 -0.26
N GLU A 86 -5.98 5.09 0.74
CA GLU A 86 -5.69 5.36 2.14
C GLU A 86 -4.38 4.69 2.58
N VAL A 87 -4.21 3.39 2.33
CA VAL A 87 -2.99 2.67 2.71
C VAL A 87 -1.77 3.16 1.94
N PHE A 88 -1.95 3.57 0.67
CA PHE A 88 -0.88 4.19 -0.11
C PHE A 88 -0.48 5.57 0.45
N THR A 89 -1.45 6.38 0.86
CA THR A 89 -1.16 7.69 1.49
C THR A 89 -0.34 7.50 2.75
N GLN A 90 -0.73 6.54 3.60
CA GLN A 90 0.05 6.19 4.79
C GLN A 90 1.46 5.69 4.43
N PHE A 91 1.60 4.88 3.39
CA PHE A 91 2.91 4.43 2.92
C PHE A 91 3.82 5.61 2.52
N ILE A 92 3.30 6.59 1.77
CA ILE A 92 4.05 7.79 1.37
C ILE A 92 4.39 8.70 2.56
N GLU A 93 3.46 8.87 3.51
CA GLU A 93 3.74 9.64 4.73
C GLU A 93 4.86 8.98 5.55
N ARG A 94 4.83 7.64 5.68
CA ARG A 94 5.87 6.91 6.41
C ARG A 94 7.21 6.88 5.67
N SER A 95 7.22 6.90 4.34
CA SER A 95 8.47 7.01 3.58
C SER A 95 9.15 8.36 3.82
N ALA A 96 8.36 9.45 3.86
CA ALA A 96 8.87 10.78 4.15
C ALA A 96 9.38 10.88 5.60
N ASP A 97 8.59 10.44 6.59
CA ASP A 97 9.00 10.40 8.00
C ASP A 97 10.33 9.65 8.20
N TYR A 98 10.54 8.57 7.44
CA TYR A 98 11.74 7.75 7.51
C TYR A 98 12.93 8.43 6.84
N GLU A 99 12.77 8.98 5.64
CA GLU A 99 13.81 9.76 4.96
C GLU A 99 14.32 10.92 5.84
N PHE A 100 13.41 11.71 6.42
CA PHE A 100 13.77 12.78 7.33
C PHE A 100 14.54 12.28 8.55
N ALA A 101 14.16 11.11 9.08
CA ALA A 101 14.84 10.53 10.23
C ALA A 101 16.26 10.05 9.88
N ILE A 102 16.49 9.54 8.66
CA ILE A 102 17.83 9.18 8.16
C ILE A 102 18.72 10.43 8.09
N VAL A 103 18.22 11.53 7.51
CA VAL A 103 18.96 12.80 7.40
C VAL A 103 19.27 13.39 8.78
N ALA A 104 18.28 13.38 9.69
CA ALA A 104 18.46 13.83 11.07
C ALA A 104 19.51 12.98 11.80
N ARG A 105 19.50 11.66 11.59
CA ARG A 105 20.48 10.72 12.14
C ARG A 105 21.89 10.99 11.65
N ALA A 106 22.06 11.24 10.36
CA ALA A 106 23.35 11.58 9.78
C ALA A 106 23.96 12.84 10.41
N SER A 107 23.11 13.83 10.74
CA SER A 107 23.54 15.09 11.35
C SER A 107 23.81 14.98 12.86
N ASN A 108 23.26 13.96 13.53
CA ASN A 108 23.29 13.80 14.99
C ASN A 108 23.70 12.37 15.38
N LYS A 109 24.82 11.87 14.84
CA LYS A 109 25.27 10.46 15.00
C LYS A 109 25.45 10.00 16.46
N GLN A 110 25.72 10.91 17.39
CA GLN A 110 25.91 10.58 18.81
C GLN A 110 24.63 10.65 19.64
N ASP A 111 23.53 11.19 19.09
CA ASP A 111 22.27 11.31 19.81
C ASP A 111 21.48 9.99 19.73
N GLU A 112 21.41 9.29 20.86
CA GLU A 112 20.69 8.02 21.00
C GLU A 112 19.17 8.17 20.76
N ALA A 113 18.58 9.31 21.13
CA ALA A 113 17.16 9.56 20.93
C ALA A 113 16.84 9.74 19.44
N VAL A 114 17.71 10.41 18.69
CA VAL A 114 17.61 10.51 17.22
C VAL A 114 17.77 9.13 16.58
N GLY A 115 18.73 8.33 17.05
CA GLY A 115 18.89 6.94 16.59
C GLY A 115 17.65 6.06 16.85
N ALA A 116 17.06 6.16 18.04
CA ALA A 116 15.84 5.43 18.39
C ALA A 116 14.65 5.87 17.52
N GLN A 117 14.51 7.17 17.25
CA GLN A 117 13.46 7.70 16.39
C GLN A 117 13.63 7.24 14.94
N CYS A 118 14.85 7.19 14.40
CA CYS A 118 15.12 6.65 13.06
C CYS A 118 14.68 5.18 12.94
N LYS A 119 15.08 4.32 13.88
CA LYS A 119 14.65 2.91 13.93
C LYS A 119 13.13 2.76 14.01
N LYS A 120 12.47 3.64 14.76
CA LYS A 120 11.01 3.65 14.87
C LYS A 120 10.35 4.03 13.55
N SER A 121 10.83 5.08 12.88
CA SER A 121 10.33 5.46 11.54
C SER A 121 10.55 4.36 10.51
N GLN A 122 11.71 3.70 10.51
CA GLN A 122 12.00 2.53 9.67
C GLN A 122 10.95 1.43 9.89
N SER A 123 10.67 1.07 11.15
CA SER A 123 9.68 0.05 11.48
C SER A 123 8.27 0.41 11.00
N TYR A 124 7.86 1.68 11.13
CA TYR A 124 6.56 2.14 10.62
C TYR A 124 6.48 2.13 9.10
N PHE A 125 7.56 2.50 8.41
CA PHE A 125 7.66 2.41 6.96
C PHE A 125 7.57 0.97 6.46
N TRP A 126 8.30 0.04 7.07
CA TRP A 126 8.22 -1.38 6.72
C TRP A 126 6.84 -1.97 6.99
N ALA A 127 6.21 -1.60 8.10
CA ALA A 127 4.84 -2.03 8.39
C ALA A 127 3.83 -1.51 7.35
N SER A 128 3.95 -0.25 6.92
CA SER A 128 3.05 0.31 5.90
C SER A 128 3.31 -0.30 4.52
N TYR A 129 4.58 -0.55 4.15
CA TYR A 129 4.94 -1.28 2.93
C TYR A 129 4.31 -2.67 2.90
N HIS A 130 4.50 -3.47 3.96
CA HIS A 130 3.95 -4.81 4.03
C HIS A 130 2.43 -4.83 3.99
N HIS A 131 1.78 -3.85 4.63
CA HIS A 131 0.33 -3.70 4.52
C HIS A 131 -0.09 -3.37 3.09
N LEU A 132 0.56 -2.40 2.44
CA LEU A 132 0.25 -1.96 1.08
C LEU A 132 0.36 -3.12 0.07
N ILE A 133 1.43 -3.91 0.11
CA ILE A 133 1.63 -4.99 -0.87
C ILE A 133 0.62 -6.13 -0.74
N THR A 134 -0.12 -6.25 0.38
CA THR A 134 -1.22 -7.23 0.49
C THR A 134 -2.35 -6.97 -0.49
N TYR A 135 -2.52 -5.72 -0.94
CA TYR A 135 -3.50 -5.31 -1.95
C TYR A 135 -3.05 -5.63 -3.38
N PHE A 136 -1.79 -6.02 -3.57
CA PHE A 136 -1.20 -6.33 -4.86
C PHE A 136 -0.58 -7.73 -4.80
N PRO A 137 -1.40 -8.80 -4.83
CA PRO A 137 -0.89 -10.16 -4.72
C PRO A 137 0.02 -10.51 -5.91
N ASP A 138 0.98 -11.39 -5.65
CA ASP A 138 1.79 -12.01 -6.69
C ASP A 138 0.88 -12.84 -7.61
N SER A 139 0.65 -12.31 -8.81
CA SER A 139 -0.29 -12.85 -9.77
C SER A 139 0.30 -12.71 -11.16
N SER A 140 -0.29 -13.43 -12.13
CA SER A 140 0.06 -13.26 -13.54
C SER A 140 -0.32 -11.88 -14.11
N ASP A 141 -1.02 -11.02 -13.34
CA ASP A 141 -1.31 -9.67 -13.77
C ASP A 141 -0.05 -8.80 -13.68
N THR A 142 0.59 -8.61 -14.83
CA THR A 142 1.78 -7.76 -14.98
C THR A 142 1.57 -6.33 -14.48
N ARG A 143 0.32 -5.85 -14.31
CA ARG A 143 0.04 -4.54 -13.74
C ARG A 143 0.30 -4.50 -12.23
N ASN A 144 -0.06 -5.56 -11.50
CA ASN A 144 0.24 -5.69 -10.08
C ASN A 144 1.74 -5.74 -9.85
N GLN A 145 2.44 -6.56 -10.65
CA GLN A 145 3.90 -6.68 -10.59
C GLN A 145 4.58 -5.30 -10.79
N ARG A 146 4.18 -4.54 -11.82
CA ARG A 146 4.70 -3.19 -12.04
C ARG A 146 4.47 -2.25 -10.85
N VAL A 147 3.29 -2.28 -10.22
CA VAL A 147 3.01 -1.46 -9.04
C VAL A 147 3.93 -1.87 -7.88
N ARG A 148 4.06 -3.17 -7.60
CA ARG A 148 4.95 -3.68 -6.55
C ARG A 148 6.41 -3.28 -6.77
N GLU A 149 6.91 -3.48 -7.99
CA GLU A 149 8.28 -3.11 -8.37
C GLU A 149 8.54 -1.61 -8.11
N THR A 150 7.55 -0.74 -8.34
CA THR A 150 7.73 0.69 -8.01
C THR A 150 7.79 0.95 -6.53
N PHE A 151 6.99 0.26 -5.71
CA PHE A 151 7.06 0.39 -4.24
C PHE A 151 8.37 -0.17 -3.69
N GLU A 152 8.84 -1.29 -4.25
CA GLU A 152 10.13 -1.91 -3.90
C GLU A 152 11.30 -0.98 -4.19
N LYS A 153 11.26 -0.21 -5.29
CA LYS A 153 12.30 0.81 -5.56
C LYS A 153 12.37 1.88 -4.46
N LEU A 154 11.24 2.28 -3.89
CA LEU A 154 11.24 3.23 -2.76
C LEU A 154 11.83 2.61 -1.49
N VAL A 155 11.50 1.35 -1.23
CA VAL A 155 12.10 0.59 -0.11
C VAL A 155 13.61 0.48 -0.28
N VAL A 156 14.06 0.02 -1.45
CA VAL A 156 15.48 -0.15 -1.78
C VAL A 156 16.24 1.18 -1.64
N TYR A 157 15.70 2.28 -2.19
CA TYR A 157 16.29 3.60 -2.02
C TYR A 157 16.49 3.98 -0.54
N LEU A 158 15.46 3.83 0.29
CA LEU A 158 15.52 4.23 1.69
C LEU A 158 16.45 3.33 2.51
N ASP A 159 16.51 2.04 2.20
CA ASP A 159 17.44 1.11 2.86
C ASP A 159 18.89 1.33 2.43
N GLU A 160 19.14 1.57 1.14
CA GLU A 160 20.47 1.97 0.63
C GLU A 160 20.94 3.24 1.34
N PHE A 161 20.07 4.25 1.41
CA PHE A 161 20.40 5.53 2.03
C PHE A 161 20.67 5.38 3.53
N HIS A 162 19.82 4.64 4.27
CA HIS A 162 20.04 4.39 5.69
C HIS A 162 21.35 3.65 5.95
N ARG A 163 21.64 2.58 5.20
CA ARG A 163 22.87 1.80 5.33
C ARG A 163 24.11 2.66 5.11
N HIS A 164 24.11 3.50 4.07
CA HIS A 164 25.23 4.42 3.79
C HIS A 164 25.53 5.35 4.97
N ILE A 165 24.48 5.89 5.61
CA ILE A 165 24.63 6.76 6.78
C ILE A 165 25.11 6.01 8.03
N ASP A 166 24.69 4.76 8.22
CA ASP A 166 25.14 3.92 9.33
C ASP A 166 26.61 3.48 9.18
N GLU A 167 27.11 3.34 7.94
CA GLU A 167 28.52 3.04 7.61
C GLU A 167 29.44 4.28 7.69
N ASP A 168 29.04 5.26 8.49
CA ASP A 168 29.69 6.56 8.65
C ASP A 168 29.71 7.47 7.41
N GLY A 169 29.00 7.11 6.33
CA GLY A 169 28.89 7.91 5.12
C GLY A 169 28.29 9.29 5.33
N ASP A 170 28.64 10.22 4.44
CA ASP A 170 28.01 11.54 4.36
C ASP A 170 26.79 11.50 3.45
N VAL A 171 25.75 12.22 3.85
CA VAL A 171 24.51 12.44 3.08
C VAL A 171 24.81 12.99 1.68
N PHE A 172 25.82 13.84 1.52
CA PHE A 172 26.19 14.42 0.22
C PHE A 172 26.88 13.42 -0.73
N ASP A 173 27.56 12.42 -0.18
CA ASP A 173 28.32 11.44 -0.96
C ASP A 173 27.48 10.21 -1.35
N PHE A 174 26.24 10.13 -0.89
CA PHE A 174 25.35 9.01 -1.19
C PHE A 174 25.01 8.96 -2.69
N GLN A 175 25.26 7.81 -3.30
CA GLN A 175 24.79 7.47 -4.64
C GLN A 175 23.99 6.18 -4.58
N SER A 176 22.77 6.20 -5.13
CA SER A 176 21.92 5.01 -5.17
C SER A 176 22.32 4.09 -6.31
N GLU A 177 22.18 2.78 -6.11
CA GLU A 177 22.41 1.76 -7.14
C GLU A 177 21.20 1.63 -8.09
N LEU A 178 20.09 2.31 -7.80
CA LEU A 178 18.88 2.23 -8.60
C LEU A 178 19.08 2.83 -10.01
N PRO A 179 18.79 2.06 -11.09
CA PRO A 179 18.96 2.54 -12.46
C PRO A 179 18.15 3.80 -12.79
N ILE A 180 17.02 4.02 -12.11
CA ILE A 180 16.16 5.21 -12.33
C ILE A 180 16.78 6.51 -11.79
N LEU A 181 17.86 6.41 -11.01
CA LEU A 181 18.58 7.51 -10.36
C LEU A 181 19.96 7.75 -10.98
N GLN A 182 20.32 7.01 -12.03
CA GLN A 182 21.58 7.22 -12.74
C GLN A 182 21.62 8.63 -13.35
N ASP A 183 22.75 9.32 -13.16
CA ASP A 183 22.99 10.70 -13.63
C ASP A 183 22.02 11.75 -13.07
N ILE A 184 21.27 11.40 -12.02
CA ILE A 184 20.39 12.31 -11.30
C ILE A 184 21.18 12.89 -10.09
N PRO A 185 21.01 14.18 -9.76
CA PRO A 185 21.56 14.73 -8.52
C PRO A 185 20.84 14.14 -7.30
N ARG A 186 21.59 13.85 -6.24
CA ARG A 186 21.09 13.15 -5.05
C ARG A 186 19.88 13.84 -4.42
N GLU A 187 19.86 15.17 -4.46
CA GLU A 187 18.75 16.00 -3.95
C GLU A 187 17.40 15.69 -4.62
N GLU A 188 17.41 15.12 -5.82
CA GLU A 188 16.20 14.76 -6.58
C GLU A 188 15.81 13.28 -6.42
N TYR A 189 16.63 12.45 -5.76
CA TYR A 189 16.42 11.00 -5.70
C TYR A 189 15.05 10.62 -5.14
N TYR A 190 14.74 11.10 -3.93
CA TYR A 190 13.48 10.76 -3.28
C TYR A 190 12.27 11.20 -4.10
N ASP A 191 12.30 12.42 -4.64
CA ASP A 191 11.23 12.96 -5.47
C ASP A 191 11.00 12.13 -6.74
N ILE A 192 12.06 11.66 -7.38
CA ILE A 192 11.97 10.81 -8.58
C ILE A 192 11.37 9.45 -8.25
N VAL A 193 11.85 8.78 -7.19
CA VAL A 193 11.32 7.47 -6.79
C VAL A 193 9.85 7.60 -6.34
N LEU A 194 9.51 8.66 -5.59
CA LEU A 194 8.16 8.95 -5.15
C LEU A 194 7.22 9.25 -6.33
N LYS A 195 7.67 10.07 -7.29
CA LYS A 195 6.91 10.36 -8.52
C LYS A 195 6.66 9.09 -9.34
N ASN A 196 7.63 8.18 -9.39
CA ASN A 196 7.46 6.91 -10.07
C ASN A 196 6.37 6.04 -9.40
N CYS A 197 6.37 5.96 -8.05
CA CYS A 197 5.33 5.27 -7.28
C CYS A 197 3.94 5.87 -7.52
N THR A 198 3.81 7.18 -7.33
CA THR A 198 2.53 7.90 -7.41
C THR A 198 1.94 7.86 -8.82
N SER A 199 2.76 8.02 -9.86
CA SER A 199 2.31 7.95 -11.25
C SER A 199 1.88 6.54 -11.66
N THR A 200 2.63 5.52 -11.25
CA THR A 200 2.34 4.11 -11.57
C THR A 200 1.04 3.66 -10.89
N LEU A 201 0.88 3.94 -9.59
CA LEU A 201 -0.36 3.63 -8.89
C LEU A 201 -1.53 4.46 -9.43
N GLY A 202 -1.32 5.74 -9.73
CA GLY A 202 -2.36 6.59 -10.31
C GLY A 202 -2.89 6.06 -11.64
N LYS A 203 -1.99 5.57 -12.52
CA LYS A 203 -2.36 4.90 -13.76
C LYS A 203 -3.13 3.61 -13.49
N TYR A 204 -2.63 2.78 -12.58
CA TYR A 204 -3.29 1.52 -12.19
C TYR A 204 -4.73 1.77 -11.69
N LEU A 205 -4.91 2.69 -10.74
CA LEU A 205 -6.22 3.01 -10.18
C LEU A 205 -7.18 3.60 -11.21
N LYS A 206 -6.67 4.34 -12.21
CA LYS A 206 -7.49 4.82 -13.33
C LYS A 206 -8.00 3.66 -14.18
N GLU A 207 -7.16 2.68 -14.49
CA GLU A 207 -7.58 1.48 -15.23
C GLU A 207 -8.62 0.67 -14.45
N GLU A 208 -8.46 0.55 -13.14
CA GLU A 208 -9.44 -0.11 -12.27
C GLU A 208 -10.77 0.66 -12.18
N TRP A 209 -10.71 1.99 -12.20
CA TRP A 209 -11.90 2.83 -12.30
C TRP A 209 -12.65 2.64 -13.62
N ASP A 210 -11.93 2.61 -14.74
CA ASP A 210 -12.54 2.40 -16.05
C ASP A 210 -13.19 1.00 -16.15
N LYS A 211 -12.58 -0.02 -15.52
CA LYS A 211 -13.20 -1.34 -15.35
C LYS A 211 -14.48 -1.28 -14.54
N ALA A 212 -14.45 -0.65 -13.35
CA ALA A 212 -15.64 -0.50 -12.50
C ALA A 212 -16.79 0.18 -13.25
N LYS A 213 -16.48 1.20 -14.06
CA LYS A 213 -17.46 1.90 -14.89
C LYS A 213 -18.06 1.00 -15.96
N ASN A 214 -17.25 0.21 -16.66
CA ASN A 214 -17.73 -0.71 -17.69
C ASN A 214 -18.59 -1.84 -17.10
N GLU A 215 -18.19 -2.35 -15.92
CA GLU A 215 -18.94 -3.32 -15.13
C GLU A 215 -20.31 -2.74 -14.72
N ALA A 216 -20.35 -1.53 -14.16
CA ALA A 216 -21.59 -0.87 -13.76
C ALA A 216 -22.57 -0.64 -14.93
N LEU A 217 -22.05 -0.46 -16.15
CA LEU A 217 -22.83 -0.26 -17.37
C LEU A 217 -23.27 -1.56 -18.05
N GLY A 218 -22.91 -2.73 -17.50
CA GLY A 218 -23.22 -4.04 -18.10
C GLY A 218 -22.50 -4.27 -19.44
N LYS A 219 -21.45 -3.49 -19.73
CA LYS A 219 -20.63 -3.65 -20.93
C LYS A 219 -19.48 -4.58 -20.57
N THR A 220 -19.71 -5.89 -20.63
CA THR A 220 -18.60 -6.84 -20.65
C THR A 220 -17.81 -6.61 -21.94
N ALA A 221 -16.52 -6.30 -21.81
CA ALA A 221 -15.61 -6.29 -22.94
C ALA A 221 -15.69 -7.68 -23.60
N LYS A 222 -16.09 -7.69 -24.88
CA LYS A 222 -16.03 -8.88 -25.72
C LYS A 222 -14.58 -9.28 -25.98
#